data_AF-A0AAV7JM30-F1
#
_entry.id   AF-A0AAV7JM30-F1
#
_cell.length_a   1.000
_cell.length_b   1.000
_cell.length_c   1.000
_cell.angle_alpha   90.00
_cell.angle_beta   90.00
_cell.angle_gamma   90.00
#
_symmetry.space_group_name_H-M   'P 1'
#
loop_
_entity.id
_entity.type
_entity.pdbx_description
1 polymer ?
#
loop_
_entity_poly.entity_id
_entity_poly.type
_entity_poly.pdbx_seq_one_letter_code
_entity_poly.pdbx_strand_id
1 'polypeptide(L)'
;MTSIYDNEISVKDLAGMRTKEINKLFKETNVTKEDASKLRYQRRRLKIKEYSKIHHQRVKDMLETLEKEKDTLEAEYMSLQAEVTYLKGLKWYYEHK
;
A
#
# COMPACT_ATOMS: atom_id res chain seq x y z
N MET A 1 32.94 -28.22 20.17
CA MET A 1 32.68 -27.32 19.02
C MET A 1 31.17 -27.17 18.91
N THR A 2 30.61 -26.08 19.41
CA THR A 2 29.19 -25.75 19.27
C THR A 2 28.94 -25.24 17.85
N SER A 3 28.02 -25.90 17.17
CA SER A 3 27.62 -25.61 15.80
C SER A 3 26.97 -24.22 15.71
N ILE A 4 27.35 -23.42 14.72
CA ILE A 4 26.88 -22.02 14.53
C ILE A 4 25.39 -21.98 14.12
N TYR A 5 24.76 -23.14 13.94
CA TYR A 5 23.32 -23.27 13.64
C TYR A 5 22.41 -23.16 14.88
N ASP A 6 22.94 -23.15 16.11
CA ASP A 6 22.11 -23.14 17.33
C ASP A 6 21.57 -21.75 17.72
N ASN A 7 21.97 -20.68 17.01
CA ASN A 7 21.39 -19.34 17.13
C ASN A 7 20.97 -18.84 15.74
N GLU A 8 19.98 -19.49 15.12
CA GLU A 8 19.36 -18.99 13.90
C GLU A 8 18.67 -17.64 14.17
N ILE A 9 19.38 -16.55 13.90
CA ILE A 9 18.79 -15.22 13.86
C ILE A 9 17.77 -15.20 12.72
N SER A 10 16.49 -15.29 13.07
CA SER A 10 15.39 -15.22 12.12
C SER A 10 15.41 -13.88 11.37
N VAL A 11 15.52 -13.95 10.05
CA VAL A 11 15.50 -12.78 9.15
C VAL A 11 14.17 -12.01 9.28
N LYS A 12 13.09 -12.69 9.63
CA LYS A 12 11.79 -12.06 9.89
C LYS A 12 11.86 -11.12 11.10
N ASP A 13 12.54 -11.55 12.16
CA ASP A 13 12.70 -10.76 13.38
C ASP A 13 13.58 -9.54 13.10
N LEU A 14 14.65 -9.73 12.31
CA LEU A 14 15.49 -8.62 11.82
C LEU A 14 14.73 -7.59 10.99
N ALA A 15 13.68 -7.99 10.25
CA ALA A 15 12.89 -7.06 9.45
C ALA A 15 12.16 -6.03 10.33
N GLY A 16 11.66 -6.45 11.50
CA GLY A 16 10.98 -5.62 12.48
C GLY A 16 11.90 -4.76 13.35
N MET A 17 13.14 -5.17 13.58
CA MET A 17 14.07 -4.47 14.46
C MET A 17 14.63 -3.17 13.86
N ARG A 18 15.00 -2.23 14.74
CA ARG A 18 15.74 -1.01 14.37
C ARG A 18 17.19 -1.34 14.06
N THR A 19 17.82 -0.56 13.18
CA THR A 19 19.22 -0.80 12.77
C THR A 19 20.20 -0.78 13.96
N LYS A 20 19.93 0.05 14.99
CA LYS A 20 20.74 0.10 16.22
C LYS A 20 20.68 -1.22 17.00
N GLU A 21 19.49 -1.81 17.10
CA GLU A 21 19.25 -3.09 17.81
C GLU A 21 19.91 -4.25 17.07
N ILE A 22 19.84 -4.25 15.73
CA ILE A 22 20.52 -5.26 14.89
C ILE A 22 22.04 -5.19 15.03
N ASN A 23 22.60 -3.97 15.07
CA ASN A 23 24.04 -3.80 15.28
C ASN A 23 24.49 -4.28 16.66
N LYS A 24 23.64 -4.09 17.69
CA LYS A 24 23.88 -4.60 19.04
C LYS A 24 23.84 -6.14 19.04
N LEU A 25 22.79 -6.72 18.45
CA LEU A 25 22.64 -8.17 18.30
C LEU A 25 23.86 -8.79 17.62
N PHE A 26 24.28 -8.27 16.45
CA PHE A 26 25.44 -8.81 15.73
C PHE A 26 26.75 -8.76 16.53
N LYS A 27 26.91 -7.78 17.43
CA LYS A 27 28.06 -7.72 18.34
C LYS A 27 27.95 -8.74 19.46
N GLU A 28 26.77 -8.88 20.07
CA GLU A 28 26.52 -9.80 21.18
C GLU A 28 26.61 -11.27 20.75
N THR A 29 26.17 -11.59 19.52
CA THR A 29 26.22 -12.95 18.97
C THR A 29 27.49 -13.23 18.16
N ASN A 30 28.48 -12.34 18.16
CA ASN A 30 29.76 -12.47 17.43
C ASN A 30 29.58 -12.87 15.95
N VAL A 31 28.61 -12.25 15.27
CA VAL A 31 28.31 -12.55 13.86
C VAL A 31 29.46 -12.05 12.99
N THR A 32 29.94 -12.90 12.09
CA THR A 32 31.01 -12.52 11.16
C THR A 32 30.56 -11.37 10.25
N LYS A 33 31.50 -10.58 9.74
CA LYS A 33 31.18 -9.50 8.80
C LYS A 33 30.43 -10.00 7.56
N GLU A 34 30.78 -11.19 7.09
CA GLU A 34 30.16 -11.80 5.91
C GLU A 34 28.72 -12.22 6.19
N ASP A 35 28.46 -12.88 7.32
CA ASP A 35 27.12 -13.32 7.70
C ASP A 35 26.21 -12.13 8.03
N ALA A 36 26.76 -11.10 8.70
CA ALA A 36 26.05 -9.85 8.93
C ALA A 36 25.65 -9.17 7.61
N SER A 37 26.49 -9.25 6.58
CA SER A 37 26.17 -8.74 5.24
C SER A 37 25.02 -9.52 4.60
N LYS A 38 25.08 -10.86 4.64
CA LYS A 38 24.01 -11.75 4.14
C LYS A 38 22.67 -11.48 4.84
N LEU A 39 22.67 -11.37 6.18
CA LEU A 39 21.47 -11.08 6.97
C LEU A 39 20.89 -9.69 6.66
N ARG A 40 21.73 -8.67 6.48
CA ARG A 40 21.29 -7.33 6.04
C ARG A 40 20.65 -7.36 4.66
N TYR A 41 21.23 -8.10 3.74
CA TYR A 41 20.70 -8.25 2.38
C TYR A 41 19.33 -8.95 2.40
N GLN A 42 19.21 -10.06 3.13
CA GLN A 42 17.95 -10.78 3.28
C GLN A 42 16.88 -9.89 3.94
N ARG A 43 17.23 -9.14 4.99
CA ARG A 43 16.35 -8.13 5.61
C ARG A 43 15.89 -7.07 4.60
N ARG A 44 16.81 -6.55 3.77
CA ARG A 44 16.47 -5.55 2.74
C ARG A 44 15.47 -6.12 1.74
N ARG A 45 15.64 -7.37 1.30
CA ARG A 45 14.70 -8.05 0.42
C ARG A 45 13.30 -8.19 1.05
N LEU A 46 13.22 -8.58 2.32
CA LEU A 46 11.94 -8.65 3.03
C LEU A 46 11.25 -7.28 3.11
N LYS A 47 12.01 -6.22 3.44
CA LYS A 47 11.45 -4.86 3.47
C LYS A 47 10.94 -4.39 2.10
N ILE A 48 11.69 -4.65 1.03
CA ILE A 48 11.25 -4.33 -0.34
C ILE A 48 9.95 -5.06 -0.68
N LYS A 49 9.85 -6.35 -0.32
CA LYS A 49 8.62 -7.13 -0.53
C LYS A 49 7.43 -6.52 0.22
N GLU A 50 7.64 -6.12 1.47
CA GLU A 50 6.60 -5.47 2.27
C GLU A 50 6.20 -4.10 1.69
N TYR A 51 7.16 -3.29 1.26
CA TYR A 51 6.87 -2.02 0.59
C TYR A 51 6.08 -2.20 -0.70
N SER A 52 6.41 -3.20 -1.51
CA SER A 52 5.65 -3.54 -2.71
C SER A 52 4.21 -3.95 -2.35
N LYS A 53 4.02 -4.79 -1.33
CA LYS A 53 2.69 -5.16 -0.84
C LYS A 53 1.87 -3.94 -0.40
N ILE A 54 2.45 -3.06 0.43
CA ILE A 54 1.79 -1.83 0.89
C ILE A 54 1.47 -0.92 -0.30
N HIS A 55 2.38 -0.79 -1.27
CA HIS A 55 2.16 0.00 -2.46
C HIS A 55 0.99 -0.54 -3.29
N HIS A 56 0.95 -1.84 -3.56
CA HIS A 56 -0.17 -2.46 -4.28
C HIS A 56 -1.50 -2.28 -3.53
N GLN A 57 -1.50 -2.40 -2.21
CA GLN A 57 -2.71 -2.16 -1.42
C GLN A 57 -3.19 -0.72 -1.55
N ARG A 58 -2.30 0.28 -1.42
CA ARG A 58 -2.66 1.70 -1.60
C ARG A 58 -3.21 2.00 -2.98
N VAL A 59 -2.61 1.42 -4.02
CA VAL A 59 -3.11 1.58 -5.40
C VAL A 59 -4.50 0.98 -5.53
N LYS A 60 -4.73 -0.22 -4.95
CA LYS A 60 -6.05 -0.84 -4.95
C LYS A 60 -7.10 0.01 -4.23
N ASP A 61 -6.78 0.51 -3.04
CA ASP A 61 -7.69 1.36 -2.25
C ASP A 61 -8.02 2.67 -2.98
N MET A 62 -7.04 3.26 -3.67
CA MET A 62 -7.23 4.47 -4.48
C MET A 62 -8.13 4.20 -5.68
N LEU A 63 -7.96 3.07 -6.38
CA LEU A 63 -8.84 2.69 -7.48
C LEU A 63 -10.28 2.47 -7.01
N GLU A 64 -10.47 1.81 -5.87
CA GLU A 64 -11.82 1.61 -5.31
C GLU A 64 -12.48 2.94 -4.93
N THR A 65 -11.71 3.90 -4.44
CA THR A 65 -12.20 5.25 -4.13
C THR A 65 -12.62 5.99 -5.39
N LEU A 66 -11.79 5.96 -6.43
CA LEU A 66 -12.08 6.60 -7.73
C LEU A 66 -13.31 5.99 -8.41
N GLU A 67 -13.51 4.66 -8.33
CA GLU A 67 -14.71 4.03 -8.89
C GLU A 67 -15.98 4.52 -8.16
N LYS A 68 -15.95 4.61 -6.82
CA LYS A 68 -17.09 5.15 -6.05
C LYS A 68 -17.39 6.62 -6.36
N GLU A 69 -16.35 7.43 -6.52
CA GLU A 69 -16.49 8.84 -6.90
C GLU A 69 -17.10 8.98 -8.30
N LYS A 70 -16.63 8.17 -9.25
CA LYS A 70 -17.19 8.11 -10.61
C LYS A 70 -18.66 7.72 -10.58
N ASP A 71 -19.04 6.65 -9.88
CA ASP A 71 -20.44 6.21 -9.78
C ASP A 71 -21.34 7.31 -9.18
N THR A 72 -20.83 8.03 -8.18
CA THR A 72 -21.55 9.16 -7.56
C THR A 72 -21.75 10.30 -8.55
N LEU A 73 -20.69 10.69 -9.26
CA LEU A 73 -20.74 11.76 -10.27
C LEU A 73 -21.63 11.39 -11.46
N GLU A 74 -21.62 10.14 -11.90
CA GLU A 74 -22.51 9.64 -12.95
C GLU A 74 -23.99 9.72 -12.51
N ALA A 75 -24.30 9.35 -11.27
CA ALA A 75 -25.65 9.48 -10.73
C ALA A 75 -26.12 10.94 -10.65
N GLU A 76 -25.27 11.84 -10.16
CA GLU A 76 -25.56 13.28 -10.11
C GLU A 76 -25.78 13.88 -11.51
N TYR A 77 -24.91 13.52 -12.46
CA TYR A 77 -25.02 13.96 -13.85
C TYR A 77 -26.36 13.52 -14.47
N MET A 78 -26.77 12.26 -14.27
CA MET A 78 -28.04 11.75 -14.78
C MET A 78 -29.24 12.48 -14.16
N SER A 79 -29.20 12.78 -12.86
CA SER A 79 -30.24 13.57 -12.18
C SER A 79 -30.36 14.98 -12.78
N LEU A 80 -29.24 15.67 -12.94
CA LEU A 80 -29.20 17.01 -13.54
C LEU A 80 -29.67 16.99 -15.00
N GLN A 81 -29.30 15.97 -15.77
CA GLN A 81 -29.73 15.84 -17.15
C GLN A 81 -31.25 15.65 -17.28
N ALA A 82 -31.86 14.90 -16.35
CA ALA A 82 -33.32 14.77 -16.28
C ALA A 82 -34.00 16.12 -15.97
N GLU A 83 -33.47 16.88 -15.00
CA GLU A 83 -33.99 18.22 -14.65
C GLU A 83 -33.88 19.20 -15.82
N VAL A 84 -32.72 19.27 -16.47
CA VAL A 84 -32.52 20.10 -17.67
C VAL A 84 -33.50 19.73 -18.77
N THR A 85 -33.79 18.44 -18.95
CA THR A 85 -34.74 17.96 -19.96
C THR A 85 -36.17 18.40 -19.64
N TYR A 86 -36.57 18.29 -18.37
CA TYR A 86 -37.85 18.77 -17.88
C TYR A 86 -38.01 20.28 -18.10
N LEU A 87 -37.02 21.08 -17.70
CA LEU A 87 -37.04 22.53 -17.84
C LEU A 87 -37.09 22.98 -19.31
N LYS A 88 -36.40 22.27 -20.21
CA LYS A 88 -36.49 22.53 -21.67
C LYS A 88 -37.91 22.30 -22.20
N GLY A 89 -38.56 21.21 -21.78
CA GLY A 89 -39.95 20.92 -22.14
C GLY A 89 -40.91 21.97 -21.60
N LEU A 90 -40.72 22.39 -20.35
CA LEU A 90 -41.52 23.44 -19.72
C LEU A 90 -41.38 24.78 -20.45
N LYS A 91 -40.14 25.17 -20.77
CA LYS A 91 -39.85 26.38 -21.55
C LYS A 91 -40.55 26.35 -22.90
N TRP A 92 -40.40 25.26 -23.65
CA TRP A 92 -41.05 25.10 -24.96
C TRP A 92 -42.57 25.28 -24.87
N TYR A 93 -43.21 24.67 -23.86
CA TYR A 93 -44.66 24.82 -23.63
C TYR A 93 -45.08 26.27 -23.43
N TYR A 94 -44.35 27.04 -22.63
CA TYR A 94 -44.66 28.45 -22.40
C TYR A 94 -44.32 29.36 -23.59
N GLU A 95 -43.38 28.96 -24.46
CA GLU A 95 -43.06 29.72 -25.68
C GLU A 95 -44.08 29.52 -26.81
N HIS A 96 -44.86 28.43 -26.79
CA HIS A 96 -45.76 28.03 -27.89
C HIS A 96 -47.24 27.92 -27.48
N LYS A 97 -47.59 28.43 -26.30
CA LYS A 97 -48.96 28.53 -25.79
C LYS A 97 -49.46 29.96 -25.92
#